data_AF-A0A4Y3PPM3-F1
#
_entry.id   AF-A0A4Y3PPM3-F1
#
_cell.length_a   1.000
_cell.length_b   1.000
_cell.length_c   1.000
_cell.angle_alpha   90.00
_cell.angle_beta   90.00
_cell.angle_gamma   90.00
#
_symmetry.space_group_name_H-M   'P 1'
#
loop_
_entity.id
_entity.type
_entity.pdbx_description
1 polymer ?
#
loop_
_entity_poly.entity_id
_entity_poly.type
_entity_poly.pdbx_seq_one_letter_code
_entity_poly.pdbx_strand_id
1 'polypeptide(L)'
;MSSALNRTIHGVGTEATRKTKERFFVKTADVKGTLRTRNAAPENLEATMTSTSKNLPLMRFKTNPGKVPKRRPAATKSAVRRVGLAPVRGAFIAQMRSGHVGVFKRMRSWRHKKVTRNGKTYWSGLPIRELYGPSVPGMVGSRKVVEHVEQEAKRRMETRLDHEMNRLLR
;
A
#
# COMPACT_ATOMS: atom_id res chain seq x y z
N MET A 1 2.00 -0.52 -32.78
CA MET A 1 1.34 -1.46 -31.84
C MET A 1 1.98 -1.51 -30.44
N SER A 2 3.26 -1.81 -30.26
CA SER A 2 3.92 -1.84 -28.93
C SER A 2 3.81 -0.50 -28.16
N SER A 3 3.89 0.62 -28.88
CA SER A 3 3.68 1.98 -28.33
C SER A 3 2.29 2.18 -27.70
N ALA A 4 1.23 1.65 -28.33
CA ALA A 4 -0.14 1.73 -27.81
C ALA A 4 -0.32 0.95 -26.50
N LEU A 5 0.26 -0.26 -26.43
CA LEU A 5 0.27 -1.07 -25.22
C LEU A 5 0.99 -0.35 -24.07
N ASN A 6 2.18 0.21 -24.34
CA ASN A 6 2.97 0.93 -23.35
C ASN A 6 2.24 2.16 -22.80
N ARG A 7 1.59 2.94 -23.67
CA ARG A 7 0.78 4.09 -23.22
C ARG A 7 -0.44 3.65 -22.42
N THR A 8 -1.11 2.57 -22.83
CA THR A 8 -2.28 2.03 -22.14
C THR A 8 -1.90 1.59 -20.72
N ILE A 9 -0.81 0.85 -20.55
CA ILE A 9 -0.42 0.33 -19.24
C ILE A 9 0.00 1.42 -18.25
N HIS A 10 0.64 2.49 -18.73
CA HIS A 10 0.95 3.66 -17.89
C HIS A 10 -0.33 4.39 -17.43
N GLY A 11 -1.33 4.51 -18.30
CA GLY A 11 -2.65 5.04 -17.95
C GLY A 11 -3.34 4.16 -16.90
N VAL A 12 -3.34 2.85 -17.12
CA VAL A 12 -3.90 1.84 -16.22
C VAL A 12 -3.28 1.91 -14.82
N GLY A 13 -1.95 2.02 -14.69
CA GLY A 13 -1.31 2.16 -13.38
C GLY A 13 -1.74 3.42 -12.62
N THR A 14 -2.03 4.50 -13.35
CA THR A 14 -2.57 5.74 -12.78
C THR A 14 -3.99 5.56 -12.29
N GLU A 15 -4.85 4.90 -13.07
CA GLU A 15 -6.23 4.58 -12.68
C GLU A 15 -6.30 3.61 -11.50
N ALA A 16 -5.46 2.57 -11.49
CA ALA A 16 -5.35 1.63 -10.39
C ALA A 16 -5.01 2.36 -9.08
N THR A 17 -4.06 3.30 -9.15
CA THR A 17 -3.68 4.14 -8.01
C THR A 17 -4.84 5.03 -7.55
N ARG A 18 -5.55 5.66 -8.48
CA ARG A 18 -6.69 6.54 -8.20
C ARG A 18 -7.82 5.76 -7.53
N LYS A 19 -8.26 4.65 -8.13
CA LYS A 19 -9.35 3.82 -7.63
C LYS A 19 -9.04 3.19 -6.28
N THR A 20 -7.79 2.78 -6.06
CA THR A 20 -7.33 2.29 -4.76
C THR A 20 -7.49 3.36 -3.68
N LYS A 21 -7.09 4.61 -3.97
CA LYS A 21 -7.23 5.72 -3.02
C LYS A 21 -8.68 6.15 -2.77
N GLU A 22 -9.58 5.96 -3.73
CA GLU A 22 -11.02 6.18 -3.54
C GLU A 22 -11.62 5.20 -2.53
N ARG A 23 -11.07 3.99 -2.42
CA ARG A 23 -11.59 2.95 -1.52
C ARG A 23 -10.84 2.87 -0.19
N PHE A 24 -9.55 3.19 -0.19
CA PHE A 24 -8.66 2.99 0.95
C PHE A 24 -7.93 4.28 1.34
N PHE A 25 -7.64 4.43 2.63
CA PHE A 25 -6.81 5.51 3.15
C PHE A 25 -5.33 5.19 2.99
N VAL A 26 -4.82 5.17 1.76
CA VAL A 26 -3.40 4.93 1.45
C VAL A 26 -2.81 6.12 0.69
N LYS A 27 -1.51 6.38 0.86
CA LYS A 27 -0.81 7.43 0.13
C LYS A 27 -0.51 7.00 -1.30
N THR A 28 -0.54 7.96 -2.24
CA THR A 28 -0.19 7.71 -3.65
C THR A 28 1.22 7.12 -3.78
N ALA A 29 2.18 7.65 -3.02
CA ALA A 29 3.57 7.19 -3.05
C ALA A 29 3.71 5.73 -2.61
N ASP A 30 2.98 5.33 -1.55
CA ASP A 30 2.99 3.95 -1.06
C ASP A 30 2.36 3.01 -2.10
N VAL A 31 1.36 3.46 -2.88
CA VAL A 31 0.79 2.63 -3.97
C VAL A 31 1.75 2.53 -5.14
N LYS A 32 2.17 3.67 -5.71
CA LYS A 32 3.07 3.72 -6.87
C LYS A 32 4.40 3.00 -6.63
N GLY A 33 4.93 3.08 -5.41
CA GLY A 33 6.19 2.41 -5.04
C GLY A 33 6.16 0.89 -5.17
N THR A 34 4.96 0.29 -5.19
CA THR A 34 4.77 -1.16 -5.31
C THR A 34 4.50 -1.61 -6.74
N LEU A 35 4.15 -0.70 -7.63
CA LEU A 35 3.84 -1.00 -9.03
C LEU A 35 5.14 -1.12 -9.83
N ARG A 36 5.22 -2.17 -10.64
CA ARG A 36 6.28 -2.42 -11.61
C ARG A 36 5.64 -2.70 -12.95
N THR A 37 6.07 -1.96 -13.96
CA THR A 37 5.57 -2.11 -15.32
C THR A 37 6.68 -2.68 -16.19
N ARG A 38 6.36 -3.73 -16.94
CA ARG A 38 7.18 -4.23 -18.05
C ARG A 38 6.51 -3.80 -19.34
N ASN A 39 7.25 -3.05 -20.16
CA ASN A 39 6.75 -2.54 -21.42
C ASN A 39 6.78 -3.63 -22.50
N ALA A 40 5.83 -3.54 -23.44
CA ALA A 40 5.81 -4.30 -24.67
C ALA A 40 6.97 -3.86 -25.59
N ALA A 41 7.57 -4.86 -26.24
CA ALA A 41 8.61 -4.72 -27.26
C ALA A 41 8.03 -5.06 -28.64
N PRO A 42 8.68 -4.66 -29.75
CA PRO A 42 8.28 -5.08 -31.09
C PRO A 42 8.23 -6.61 -31.23
N GLU A 43 9.18 -7.34 -30.64
CA GLU A 43 9.20 -8.80 -30.63
C GLU A 43 8.23 -9.45 -29.62
N ASN A 44 7.73 -8.70 -28.63
CA ASN A 44 6.80 -9.19 -27.63
C ASN A 44 5.73 -8.14 -27.30
N LEU A 45 4.56 -8.28 -27.91
CA LEU A 45 3.41 -7.37 -27.77
C LEU A 45 2.63 -7.62 -26.47
N GLU A 46 3.35 -7.75 -25.36
CA GLU A 46 2.79 -7.94 -24.03
C GLU A 46 3.33 -6.87 -23.09
N ALA A 47 2.43 -6.12 -22.45
CA ALA A 47 2.77 -5.20 -21.38
C ALA A 47 2.18 -5.74 -20.07
N THR A 48 3.00 -5.88 -19.03
CA THR A 48 2.56 -6.40 -17.74
C THR A 48 2.76 -5.41 -16.61
N MET A 49 1.82 -5.38 -15.68
CA MET A 49 1.91 -4.58 -14.46
C MET A 49 1.80 -5.50 -13.26
N THR A 50 2.83 -5.53 -12.44
CA THR A 50 2.90 -6.32 -11.22
C THR A 50 2.93 -5.40 -10.01
N SER A 51 2.32 -5.85 -8.90
CA SER A 51 2.36 -5.14 -7.63
C SER A 51 2.92 -6.06 -6.56
N THR A 52 4.01 -5.63 -5.91
CA THR A 52 4.65 -6.43 -4.86
C THR A 52 4.90 -5.56 -3.63
N SER A 53 4.39 -5.99 -2.47
CA SER A 53 4.66 -5.32 -1.20
C SER A 53 4.43 -6.25 -0.01
N LYS A 54 5.10 -5.95 1.10
CA LYS A 54 4.71 -6.46 2.43
C LYS A 54 3.45 -5.74 2.91
N ASN A 55 2.84 -6.25 3.98
CA ASN A 55 1.73 -5.58 4.65
C ASN A 55 2.17 -4.19 5.15
N LEU A 56 1.30 -3.19 4.99
CA LEU A 56 1.59 -1.84 5.41
C LEU A 56 1.33 -1.67 6.91
N PRO A 57 2.23 -1.01 7.68
CA PRO A 57 1.96 -0.63 9.06
C PRO A 57 0.65 0.15 9.18
N LEU A 58 -0.11 -0.05 10.25
CA LEU A 58 -1.37 0.65 10.46
C LEU A 58 -1.23 2.18 10.48
N MET A 59 -0.05 2.68 10.88
CA MET A 59 0.30 4.11 10.85
C MET A 59 0.35 4.72 9.43
N ARG A 60 0.52 3.90 8.39
CA ARG A 60 0.49 4.34 6.98
C ARG A 60 -0.93 4.60 6.47
N PHE A 61 -1.93 4.14 7.20
CA PHE A 61 -3.34 4.43 6.94
C PHE A 61 -3.85 5.61 7.77
N LYS A 62 -5.14 5.94 7.64
CA LYS A 62 -5.75 6.97 8.47
C LYS A 62 -5.82 6.49 9.92
N THR A 63 -5.09 7.15 10.81
CA THR A 63 -5.06 6.89 12.24
C THR A 63 -5.45 8.13 13.03
N ASN A 64 -6.03 7.92 14.21
CA ASN A 64 -6.28 8.94 15.21
C ASN A 64 -5.85 8.40 16.59
N PRO A 65 -4.84 8.99 17.24
CA PRO A 65 -4.00 10.09 16.77
C PRO A 65 -3.19 9.76 15.50
N GLY A 66 -2.83 10.77 14.70
CA GLY A 66 -2.03 10.60 13.47
C GLY A 66 -0.52 10.73 13.68
N LYS A 67 -0.10 10.99 14.92
CA LYS A 67 1.29 11.16 15.38
C LYS A 67 1.39 10.60 16.79
N VAL A 68 2.61 10.47 17.31
CA VAL A 68 2.80 10.11 18.72
C VAL A 68 2.18 11.21 19.59
N PRO A 69 1.15 10.92 20.39
CA PRO A 69 0.46 11.93 21.17
C PRO A 69 1.25 12.23 22.45
N LYS A 70 1.28 13.50 22.87
CA LYS A 70 1.93 13.92 24.14
C LYS A 70 1.23 13.33 25.37
N ARG A 71 -0.09 13.12 25.29
CA ARG A 71 -0.92 12.49 26.32
C ARG A 71 -1.60 11.25 25.75
N ARG A 72 -1.74 10.20 26.56
CA ARG A 72 -2.37 8.95 26.12
C ARG A 72 -3.84 9.22 25.74
N PRO A 73 -4.25 8.93 24.49
CA PRO A 73 -5.64 9.09 24.08
C PRO A 73 -6.50 7.99 24.73
N ALA A 74 -7.80 8.26 24.90
CA ALA A 74 -8.77 7.27 25.39
C ALA A 74 -8.81 6.01 24.50
N ALA A 75 -8.70 6.18 23.18
CA ALA A 75 -8.59 5.08 22.23
C ALA A 75 -7.75 5.49 21.01
N THR A 76 -6.93 4.56 20.51
CA THR A 76 -6.36 4.66 19.17
C THR A 76 -7.36 4.13 18.17
N LYS A 77 -7.73 4.95 17.19
CA LYS A 77 -8.65 4.61 16.11
C LYS A 77 -7.90 4.54 14.78
N SER A 78 -8.35 3.69 13.87
CA SER A 78 -7.78 3.56 12.54
C SER A 78 -8.82 3.20 11.49
N ALA A 79 -8.58 3.61 10.25
CA ALA A 79 -9.39 3.25 9.10
C ALA A 79 -8.48 2.85 7.94
N VAL A 80 -8.65 1.62 7.45
CA VAL A 80 -8.01 1.14 6.22
C VAL A 80 -8.89 1.48 5.02
N ARG A 81 -10.18 1.10 5.07
CA ARG A 81 -11.20 1.47 4.09
C ARG A 81 -11.78 2.85 4.42
N ARG A 82 -12.25 3.56 3.40
CA ARG A 82 -12.96 4.84 3.55
C ARG A 82 -14.42 4.64 3.98
N VAL A 83 -14.60 4.04 5.14
CA VAL A 83 -15.92 3.77 5.75
C VAL A 83 -16.05 4.32 7.18
N GLY A 84 -14.99 4.94 7.70
CA GLY A 84 -14.95 5.50 9.06
C GLY A 84 -13.81 4.93 9.91
N LEU A 85 -13.50 5.62 11.01
CA LEU A 85 -12.45 5.22 11.95
C LEU A 85 -13.01 4.27 13.02
N ALA A 86 -12.43 3.08 13.13
CA ALA A 86 -12.78 2.11 14.15
C ALA A 86 -11.74 2.10 15.29
N PRO A 87 -12.15 1.95 16.56
CA PRO A 87 -11.21 1.81 17.67
C PRO A 87 -10.44 0.49 17.59
N VAL A 88 -9.13 0.55 17.78
CA VAL A 88 -8.26 -0.63 17.85
C VAL A 88 -7.97 -0.92 19.32
N ARG A 89 -8.69 -1.90 19.89
CA ARG A 89 -8.64 -2.18 21.33
C ARG A 89 -7.24 -2.56 21.80
N GLY A 90 -6.77 -1.85 22.83
CA GLY A 90 -5.45 -2.06 23.43
C GLY A 90 -4.27 -1.62 22.56
N ALA A 91 -4.53 -0.92 21.46
CA ALA A 91 -3.47 -0.31 20.66
C ALA A 91 -3.03 1.04 21.22
N PHE A 92 -1.79 1.39 20.95
CA PHE A 92 -1.20 2.69 21.25
C PHE A 92 -0.20 3.05 20.16
N ILE A 93 0.10 4.34 20.05
CA ILE A 93 1.09 4.84 19.09
C ILE A 93 2.38 5.13 19.83
N ALA A 94 3.50 4.67 19.28
CA ALA A 94 4.82 4.90 19.84
C ALA A 94 5.86 5.13 18.75
N GLN A 95 6.92 5.85 19.12
CA GLN A 95 8.14 5.92 18.34
C GLN A 95 9.16 4.95 18.93
N MET A 96 9.72 4.09 18.08
CA MET A 96 10.80 3.18 18.44
C MET A 96 12.14 3.94 18.46
N ARG A 97 13.16 3.36 19.09
CA ARG A 97 14.52 3.94 19.11
C ARG A 97 15.11 4.19 17.71
N SER A 98 14.65 3.45 16.69
CA SER A 98 15.03 3.66 15.29
C SER A 98 14.41 4.91 14.66
N GLY A 99 13.53 5.62 15.37
CA GLY A 99 12.71 6.72 14.83
C GLY A 99 11.41 6.26 14.17
N HIS A 100 11.22 4.94 13.98
CA HIS A 100 10.00 4.37 13.39
C HIS A 100 8.78 4.62 14.27
N VAL A 101 7.72 5.19 13.68
CA VAL A 101 6.44 5.44 14.36
C VAL A 101 5.42 4.44 13.86
N GLY A 102 4.81 3.72 14.79
CA GLY A 102 3.87 2.63 14.50
C GLY A 102 2.69 2.60 15.45
N VAL A 103 1.69 1.81 15.07
CA VAL A 103 0.58 1.43 15.96
C VAL A 103 0.94 0.07 16.56
N PHE A 104 1.05 0.00 17.88
CA PHE A 104 1.49 -1.18 18.59
C PHE A 104 0.41 -1.71 19.53
N LYS A 105 0.46 -3.01 19.80
CA LYS A 105 -0.32 -3.66 20.85
C LYS A 105 0.61 -4.44 21.77
N ARG A 106 0.38 -4.35 23.08
CA ARG A 106 1.13 -5.15 24.05
C ARG A 106 0.71 -6.62 23.96
N MET A 107 1.67 -7.52 23.84
CA MET A 107 1.44 -8.96 23.90
C MET A 107 1.58 -9.45 25.34
N ARG A 108 0.56 -10.13 25.87
CA ARG A 108 0.59 -10.66 27.25
C ARG A 108 1.57 -11.83 27.40
N SER A 109 1.79 -12.59 26.34
CA SER A 109 2.65 -13.78 26.31
C SER A 109 4.13 -13.48 26.04
N TRP A 110 4.49 -12.26 25.62
CA TRP A 110 5.89 -11.84 25.58
C TRP A 110 6.30 -11.19 26.89
N ARG A 111 7.52 -11.52 27.33
CA ARG A 111 8.15 -10.91 28.50
C ARG A 111 9.46 -10.30 28.06
N HIS A 112 9.88 -9.27 28.77
CA HIS A 112 11.24 -8.76 28.65
C HIS A 112 12.21 -9.90 28.97
N LYS A 113 13.21 -10.06 28.12
CA LYS A 113 14.30 -11.01 28.33
C LYS A 113 15.53 -10.23 28.74
N LYS A 114 16.16 -10.64 29.83
CA LYS A 114 17.46 -10.11 30.21
C LYS A 114 18.49 -10.72 29.27
N VAL A 115 19.22 -9.88 28.52
CA VAL A 115 20.23 -10.29 27.56
C VAL A 115 21.54 -9.62 27.93
N THR A 116 22.61 -10.41 27.96
CA THR A 116 23.96 -9.91 28.17
C THR A 116 24.70 -9.93 26.84
N ARG A 117 25.20 -8.77 26.41
CA ARG A 117 26.03 -8.63 25.20
C ARG A 117 27.21 -7.71 25.51
N ASN A 118 28.42 -8.12 25.14
CA ASN A 118 29.66 -7.39 25.40
C ASN A 118 29.79 -6.97 26.88
N GLY A 119 29.55 -7.90 27.81
CA GLY A 119 29.62 -7.66 29.26
C GLY A 119 28.52 -6.77 29.85
N LYS A 120 27.62 -6.19 29.03
CA LYS A 120 26.51 -5.34 29.50
C LYS A 120 25.19 -6.09 29.49
N THR A 121 24.51 -6.06 30.64
CA THR A 121 23.18 -6.67 30.80
C THR A 121 22.09 -5.64 30.54
N TYR A 122 21.18 -5.93 29.60
CA TYR A 122 20.03 -5.07 29.34
C TYR A 122 18.75 -5.87 29.09
N TRP A 123 17.61 -5.22 29.31
CA TRP A 123 16.31 -5.78 28.98
C TRP A 123 16.05 -5.64 27.47
N SER A 124 15.99 -6.78 26.79
CA SER A 124 15.66 -6.89 25.37
C SER A 124 14.25 -7.49 25.19
N GLY A 125 13.69 -7.36 24.00
CA GLY A 125 12.39 -7.94 23.65
C GLY A 125 11.22 -7.22 24.31
N LEU A 126 10.99 -5.96 23.93
CA LEU A 126 9.76 -5.25 24.32
C LEU A 126 8.54 -6.11 23.93
N PRO A 127 7.61 -6.39 24.86
CA PRO A 127 6.46 -7.26 24.60
C PRO A 127 5.37 -6.53 23.83
N ILE A 128 5.73 -5.97 22.69
CA ILE A 128 4.87 -5.14 21.85
C ILE A 128 4.99 -5.65 20.41
N ARG A 129 3.85 -5.71 19.71
CA ARG A 129 3.80 -6.04 18.28
C ARG A 129 3.21 -4.88 17.52
N GLU A 130 3.83 -4.53 16.40
CA GLU A 130 3.26 -3.60 15.44
C GLU A 130 2.04 -4.22 14.74
N LEU A 131 0.98 -3.43 14.61
CA LEU A 131 -0.20 -3.82 13.88
C LEU A 131 -0.07 -3.38 12.41
N TYR A 132 -0.54 -4.24 11.51
CA TYR A 132 -0.49 -4.03 10.07
C TYR A 132 -1.89 -4.02 9.47
N GLY A 133 -2.07 -3.23 8.42
CA GLY A 133 -3.20 -3.32 7.52
C GLY A 133 -2.92 -4.28 6.36
N PRO A 134 -3.82 -4.32 5.36
CA PRO A 134 -3.59 -5.09 4.14
C PRO A 134 -2.36 -4.58 3.38
N SER A 135 -1.79 -5.46 2.56
CA SER A 135 -0.77 -5.09 1.59
C SER A 135 -1.35 -4.21 0.48
N VAL A 136 -0.49 -3.42 -0.18
CA VAL A 136 -0.90 -2.64 -1.34
C VAL A 136 -1.37 -3.52 -2.49
N PRO A 137 -0.67 -4.63 -2.86
CA PRO A 137 -1.17 -5.57 -3.86
C PRO A 137 -2.57 -6.10 -3.53
N GLY A 138 -2.84 -6.40 -2.25
CA GLY A 138 -4.18 -6.83 -1.83
C GLY A 138 -5.26 -5.75 -1.98
N MET A 139 -4.89 -4.47 -1.87
CA MET A 139 -5.81 -3.36 -2.11
C MET A 139 -6.04 -3.09 -3.60
N VAL A 140 -4.96 -3.07 -4.39
CA VAL A 140 -5.02 -2.88 -5.85
C VAL A 140 -5.72 -4.07 -6.52
N GLY A 141 -5.47 -5.29 -6.06
CA GLY A 141 -6.13 -6.51 -6.52
C GLY A 141 -7.54 -6.71 -5.95
N SER A 142 -8.11 -5.74 -5.25
CA SER A 142 -9.50 -5.85 -4.79
C SER A 142 -10.45 -5.80 -5.98
N ARG A 143 -11.50 -6.64 -5.97
CA ARG A 143 -12.44 -6.81 -7.10
C ARG A 143 -12.85 -5.50 -7.79
N LYS A 144 -13.39 -4.52 -7.04
CA LYS A 144 -13.83 -3.24 -7.64
C LYS A 144 -12.69 -2.37 -8.23
N VAL A 145 -11.45 -2.58 -7.80
CA VAL A 145 -10.30 -1.88 -8.38
C VAL A 145 -9.91 -2.57 -9.68
N VAL A 146 -9.84 -3.90 -9.69
CA VAL A 146 -9.55 -4.70 -10.88
C VAL A 146 -10.58 -4.45 -11.98
N GLU A 147 -11.88 -4.58 -11.67
CA GLU A 147 -12.98 -4.34 -12.63
C GLU A 147 -12.88 -2.94 -13.27
N HIS A 148 -12.61 -1.90 -12.46
CA HIS A 148 -12.44 -0.53 -12.94
C HIS A 148 -11.21 -0.39 -13.84
N VAL A 149 -10.11 -1.02 -13.45
CA VAL A 149 -8.85 -0.97 -14.21
C VAL A 149 -8.97 -1.70 -15.55
N GLU A 150 -9.67 -2.84 -15.60
CA GLU A 150 -9.92 -3.59 -16.83
C GLU A 150 -10.77 -2.80 -17.83
N GLN A 151 -11.85 -2.16 -17.35
CA GLN A 151 -12.69 -1.29 -18.19
C GLN A 151 -11.88 -0.11 -18.75
N GLU A 152 -11.07 0.52 -17.91
CA GLU A 152 -10.20 1.63 -18.28
C GLU A 152 -9.05 1.21 -19.21
N ALA A 153 -8.56 -0.03 -19.09
CA ALA A 153 -7.58 -0.61 -20.00
C ALA A 153 -8.18 -0.83 -21.38
N LYS A 154 -9.38 -1.46 -21.45
CA LYS A 154 -10.09 -1.73 -22.69
C LYS A 154 -10.38 -0.43 -23.45
N ARG A 155 -10.99 0.54 -22.78
CA ARG A 155 -11.30 1.86 -23.38
C ARG A 155 -10.06 2.56 -23.94
N ARG A 156 -8.96 2.59 -23.17
CA ARG A 156 -7.72 3.22 -23.63
C ARG A 156 -7.09 2.46 -24.80
N MET A 157 -7.13 1.13 -24.77
CA MET A 157 -6.57 0.32 -25.83
C MET A 157 -7.32 0.51 -27.15
N GLU A 158 -8.66 0.51 -27.12
CA GLU A 158 -9.51 0.75 -28.29
C GLU A 158 -9.16 2.09 -28.96
N THR A 159 -9.19 3.19 -28.20
CA THR A 159 -8.83 4.52 -28.74
C THR A 159 -7.40 4.55 -29.30
N ARG A 160 -6.46 3.84 -28.67
CA ARG A 160 -5.06 3.83 -29.12
C ARG A 160 -4.85 2.97 -30.36
N LEU A 161 -5.59 1.87 -30.50
CA LEU A 161 -5.57 1.05 -31.70
C LEU A 161 -6.09 1.84 -32.90
N ASP A 162 -7.20 2.55 -32.75
CA ASP A 162 -7.75 3.40 -33.82
C ASP A 162 -6.73 4.47 -34.27
N HIS A 163 -6.05 5.10 -33.32
CA HIS A 163 -5.00 6.08 -33.62
C HIS A 163 -3.80 5.47 -34.35
N GLU A 164 -3.39 4.25 -33.99
CA GLU A 164 -2.29 3.56 -34.67
C GLU A 164 -2.70 3.07 -36.06
N MET A 165 -3.94 2.59 -36.25
CA MET A 165 -4.48 2.20 -37.55
C MET A 165 -4.54 3.40 -38.51
N ASN A 166 -5.11 4.52 -38.06
CA ASN A 166 -5.17 5.76 -38.85
C ASN A 166 -3.78 6.30 -39.22
N ARG A 167 -2.76 6.02 -38.40
CA ARG A 167 -1.37 6.38 -38.70
C ARG A 167 -0.73 5.48 -39.75
N LEU A 168 -1.14 4.21 -39.84
CA LEU A 168 -0.62 3.26 -40.82
C LEU A 168 -1.32 3.35 -42.18
N LEU A 169 -2.57 3.83 -42.21
CA LEU A 169 -3.37 4.02 -43.42
C LEU A 169 -3.16 5.38 -44.10
N ARG A 170 -2.28 6.23 -43.54
CA ARG A 170 -1.82 7.50 -44.13
C ARG A 170 -0.39 7.33 -44.62
#